data_AF-A0A9Q0WB86-F1
#
_entry.id   AF-A0A9Q0WB86-F1
#
_cell.length_a   1.000
_cell.length_b   1.000
_cell.length_c   1.000
_cell.angle_alpha   90.00
_cell.angle_beta   90.00
_cell.angle_gamma   90.00
#
_symmetry.space_group_name_H-M   'P 1'
#
loop_
_entity.id
_entity.type
_entity.pdbx_description
1 polymer ?
#
loop_
_entity_poly.entity_id
_entity_poly.type
_entity_poly.pdbx_seq_one_letter_code
_entity_poly.pdbx_strand_id
1 'polypeptide(L)'
;MLINPSLLILDEPTSGLDATAAYRLILTLGSLAQKGKTIVTSIHQPSSRVYQMFDSVLVLSEGRCLYFGKGSEAMSYFQSTGYSPSFPMNPADFLLDLANDKIRRDVRFFKSQNSKEVLGQTAALTIS
;
A
#
# COMPACT_ATOMS: atom_id res chain seq x y z
N MET A 1 -20.48 -1.95 -15.93
CA MET A 1 -19.57 -3.02 -16.40
C MET A 1 -20.38 -4.06 -17.14
N LEU A 2 -20.01 -4.37 -18.39
CA LEU A 2 -20.78 -5.29 -19.27
C LEU A 2 -20.84 -6.74 -18.75
N ILE A 3 -19.87 -7.15 -17.91
CA ILE A 3 -19.70 -8.53 -17.44
C ILE A 3 -19.95 -8.75 -15.93
N ASN A 4 -20.35 -7.72 -15.18
CA ASN A 4 -20.65 -7.75 -13.73
C ASN A 4 -19.77 -8.70 -12.88
N PRO A 5 -18.43 -8.64 -12.97
CA PRO A 5 -17.54 -9.60 -12.31
C PRO A 5 -17.63 -9.47 -10.79
N SER A 6 -17.37 -10.54 -10.04
CA SER A 6 -17.29 -10.51 -8.56
C SER A 6 -15.93 -10.02 -8.06
N LEU A 7 -14.87 -10.13 -8.88
CA LEU A 7 -13.51 -9.72 -8.57
C LEU A 7 -13.02 -8.69 -9.60
N LEU A 8 -12.44 -7.60 -9.10
CA LEU A 8 -11.79 -6.56 -9.89
C LEU A 8 -10.33 -6.47 -9.46
N ILE A 9 -9.41 -6.60 -10.42
CA ILE A 9 -7.99 -6.37 -10.21
C ILE A 9 -7.59 -5.16 -11.07
N LEU A 10 -7.02 -4.16 -10.42
CA LEU A 10 -6.66 -2.89 -11.06
C LEU A 10 -5.18 -2.61 -10.79
N ASP A 11 -4.43 -2.29 -11.84
CA ASP A 11 -3.04 -1.89 -11.71
C ASP A 11 -2.92 -0.38 -11.86
N GLU A 12 -2.48 0.28 -10.79
CA GLU A 12 -2.27 1.72 -10.66
C GLU A 12 -3.39 2.59 -11.26
N PRO A 13 -4.67 2.38 -10.89
CA PRO A 13 -5.79 3.02 -11.57
C PRO A 13 -5.87 4.53 -11.32
N THR A 14 -5.11 5.05 -10.35
CA THR A 14 -5.00 6.48 -10.06
C THR A 14 -3.87 7.17 -10.83
N SER A 15 -3.07 6.43 -11.60
CA SER A 15 -1.95 7.00 -12.36
C SER A 15 -2.45 7.98 -13.42
N GLY A 16 -1.81 9.16 -13.49
CA GLY A 16 -2.19 10.24 -14.41
C GLY A 16 -3.46 11.01 -14.02
N LEU A 17 -4.09 10.69 -12.88
CA LEU A 17 -5.20 11.47 -12.34
C LEU A 17 -4.70 12.55 -11.38
N ASP A 18 -5.39 13.70 -11.36
CA ASP A 18 -5.23 14.65 -10.26
C ASP A 18 -5.79 14.08 -8.94
N ALA A 19 -5.43 14.72 -7.82
CA ALA A 19 -5.81 14.25 -6.49
C ALA A 19 -7.34 14.12 -6.28
N THR A 20 -8.14 14.98 -6.92
CA THR A 20 -9.60 14.94 -6.79
C THR A 20 -10.19 13.79 -7.60
N ALA A 21 -9.72 13.60 -8.83
CA ALA A 21 -10.13 12.51 -9.70
C ALA A 21 -9.72 11.15 -9.13
N ALA A 22 -8.49 11.03 -8.63
CA ALA A 22 -8.00 9.82 -7.95
C ALA A 22 -8.88 9.49 -6.73
N TYR A 23 -9.17 10.47 -5.88
CA TYR A 23 -10.04 10.26 -4.72
C TYR A 23 -11.45 9.80 -5.10
N ARG A 24 -12.06 10.42 -6.13
CA ARG A 24 -13.38 10.00 -6.64
C ARG A 24 -13.38 8.59 -7.21
N LEU A 25 -12.29 8.19 -7.86
CA LEU A 25 -12.13 6.83 -8.35
C LEU A 25 -12.12 5.83 -7.20
N ILE A 26 -11.31 6.07 -6.16
CA ILE A 26 -11.25 5.18 -4.99
C ILE A 26 -12.59 5.13 -4.25
N LEU A 27 -13.32 6.26 -4.13
CA LEU A 27 -14.69 6.25 -3.61
C LEU A 27 -15.63 5.36 -4.41
N THR A 28 -15.52 5.41 -5.73
CA THR A 28 -16.34 4.59 -6.64
C THR A 28 -16.02 3.11 -6.45
N LEU A 29 -14.74 2.75 -6.34
CA LEU A 29 -14.31 1.39 -6.03
C LEU A 29 -14.84 0.95 -4.67
N GLY A 30 -14.71 1.76 -3.61
CA GLY A 30 -15.27 1.46 -2.30
C GLY A 30 -16.79 1.24 -2.31
N SER A 31 -17.53 1.98 -3.15
CA SER A 31 -18.98 1.75 -3.32
C SER A 31 -19.29 0.43 -4.03
N LEU A 32 -18.44 0.00 -4.97
CA LEU A 32 -18.57 -1.32 -5.59
C LEU A 32 -18.25 -2.43 -4.57
N ALA A 33 -17.25 -2.23 -3.72
CA ALA A 33 -16.91 -3.17 -2.66
C ALA A 33 -18.07 -3.41 -1.70
N GLN A 34 -18.69 -2.33 -1.23
CA GLN A 34 -19.91 -2.38 -0.40
C GLN A 34 -21.10 -3.10 -1.08
N LYS A 35 -21.09 -3.24 -2.41
CA LYS A 35 -22.10 -4.00 -3.18
C LYS A 35 -21.71 -5.48 -3.38
N GLY A 36 -20.74 -5.98 -2.62
CA GLY A 36 -20.27 -7.37 -2.64
C GLY A 36 -19.29 -7.67 -3.77
N LYS A 37 -18.51 -6.67 -4.22
CA LYS A 37 -17.43 -6.87 -5.20
C LYS A 37 -16.09 -6.88 -4.50
N THR A 38 -15.26 -7.90 -4.72
CA THR A 38 -13.88 -7.86 -4.22
C THR A 38 -13.02 -7.00 -5.13
N ILE A 39 -12.24 -6.08 -4.55
CA ILE A 39 -11.37 -5.17 -5.32
C ILE A 39 -9.95 -5.25 -4.81
N VAL A 40 -9.03 -5.62 -5.70
CA VAL A 40 -7.59 -5.61 -5.47
C VAL A 40 -6.99 -4.53 -6.36
N THR A 41 -6.27 -3.57 -5.77
CA THR A 41 -5.63 -2.51 -6.56
C THR A 41 -4.23 -2.20 -6.07
N SER A 42 -3.32 -1.86 -6.97
CA SER A 42 -2.06 -1.21 -6.59
C SER A 42 -2.25 0.31 -6.58
N ILE A 43 -1.62 1.02 -5.64
CA ILE A 43 -1.53 2.49 -5.69
C ILE A 43 -0.11 2.92 -5.40
N HIS A 44 0.45 3.65 -6.37
CA HIS A 44 1.73 4.32 -6.22
C HIS A 44 1.53 5.61 -5.40
N GLN A 45 1.94 5.59 -4.13
CA GLN A 45 1.92 6.74 -3.21
C GLN A 45 0.52 7.31 -2.88
N PRO A 46 -0.34 6.57 -2.16
CA PRO A 46 -1.64 7.08 -1.76
C PRO A 46 -1.51 8.21 -0.73
N SER A 47 -2.34 9.25 -0.88
CA SER A 47 -2.53 10.22 0.21
C SER A 47 -3.08 9.54 1.47
N SER A 48 -2.87 10.14 2.65
CA SER A 48 -3.40 9.62 3.91
C SER A 48 -4.91 9.36 3.87
N ARG A 49 -5.66 10.23 3.17
CA ARG A 49 -7.11 10.10 3.02
C ARG A 49 -7.48 8.87 2.19
N VAL A 50 -6.75 8.62 1.11
CA VAL A 50 -6.96 7.43 0.26
C VAL A 50 -6.53 6.17 1.00
N TYR A 51 -5.41 6.21 1.72
CA TYR A 51 -4.93 5.08 2.52
C TYR A 51 -5.97 4.59 3.56
N GLN A 52 -6.65 5.52 4.22
CA GLN A 52 -7.68 5.20 5.22
C GLN A 52 -8.93 4.52 4.65
N MET A 53 -9.11 4.52 3.33
CA MET A 53 -10.26 3.88 2.69
C MET A 53 -10.07 2.39 2.42
N PHE A 54 -8.86 1.86 2.66
CA PHE A 54 -8.56 0.45 2.43
C PHE A 54 -8.84 -0.39 3.67
N ASP A 55 -9.60 -1.46 3.47
CA ASP A 55 -9.85 -2.45 4.52
C ASP A 55 -8.58 -3.24 4.84
N SER A 56 -7.82 -3.62 3.80
CA SER A 56 -6.62 -4.42 3.91
C SER A 56 -5.46 -3.85 3.09
N VAL A 57 -4.25 -4.00 3.59
CA VAL A 57 -3.01 -3.49 2.99
C VAL A 57 -2.03 -4.65 2.85
N LEU A 58 -1.47 -4.81 1.65
CA LEU A 58 -0.39 -5.73 1.33
C LEU A 58 0.87 -4.91 1.02
N VAL A 59 1.88 -5.03 1.88
CA VAL A 59 3.18 -4.39 1.69
C VAL A 59 4.15 -5.42 1.12
N LEU A 60 4.67 -5.14 -0.08
CA LEU A 60 5.64 -5.99 -0.76
C LEU A 60 6.99 -5.27 -0.87
N SER A 61 8.08 -6.02 -0.73
CA SER A 61 9.44 -5.59 -1.02
C SER A 61 10.21 -6.74 -1.68
N GLU A 62 10.80 -6.50 -2.85
CA GLU A 62 11.58 -7.50 -3.60
C GLU A 62 10.85 -8.85 -3.77
N GLY A 63 9.54 -8.81 -4.07
CA GLY A 63 8.69 -9.99 -4.22
C GLY A 63 8.32 -10.71 -2.91
N ARG A 64 8.69 -10.15 -1.74
CA ARG A 64 8.37 -10.70 -0.41
C ARG A 64 7.28 -9.89 0.27
N CYS A 65 6.36 -10.59 0.92
CA CYS A 65 5.35 -9.96 1.76
C CYS A 65 5.98 -9.53 3.10
N LEU A 66 5.95 -8.22 3.37
CA LEU A 66 6.37 -7.65 4.65
C LEU A 66 5.19 -7.55 5.63
N TYR A 67 3.99 -7.30 5.11
CA TYR A 67 2.76 -7.19 5.89
C TYR A 67 1.54 -7.48 5.02
N PHE A 68 0.57 -8.20 5.60
CA PHE A 68 -0.77 -8.34 5.05
C PHE A 68 -1.77 -8.33 6.22
N GLY A 69 -2.74 -7.41 6.17
CA GLY A 69 -3.74 -7.25 7.23
C GLY A 69 -4.45 -5.92 7.12
N LYS A 70 -5.14 -5.49 8.18
CA LYS A 70 -5.87 -4.22 8.16
C LYS A 70 -4.92 -3.04 8.02
N GLY A 71 -5.29 -2.03 7.24
CA GLY A 71 -4.49 -0.82 7.10
C GLY A 71 -4.27 -0.10 8.44
N SER A 72 -5.30 -0.09 9.30
CA SER A 72 -5.25 0.50 10.63
C SER A 72 -4.28 -0.19 11.60
N GLU A 73 -3.93 -1.46 11.36
CA GLU A 73 -3.07 -2.26 12.25
C GLU A 73 -1.61 -2.27 11.77
N ALA A 74 -1.34 -1.83 10.54
CA ALA A 74 -0.02 -1.92 9.91
C ALA A 74 1.06 -1.15 10.70
N MET A 75 0.76 0.06 11.16
CA MET A 75 1.72 0.87 11.93
C MET A 75 2.09 0.20 13.25
N SER A 76 1.11 -0.33 13.98
CA SER A 76 1.33 -1.04 15.24
C SER A 76 2.15 -2.31 15.05
N TYR A 77 1.92 -3.04 13.95
CA TYR A 77 2.71 -4.21 13.58
C TYR A 77 4.19 -3.86 13.39
N PHE A 78 4.50 -2.85 12.57
CA PHE A 78 5.89 -2.45 12.34
C PHE A 78 6.55 -1.88 13.60
N GLN A 79 5.81 -1.12 14.42
CA GLN A 79 6.31 -0.66 15.72
C GLN A 79 6.69 -1.83 16.64
N SER A 80 5.89 -2.90 16.68
CA SER A 80 6.20 -4.09 17.50
C SER A 80 7.45 -4.85 17.04
N THR A 81 7.86 -4.68 15.77
CA THR A 81 9.04 -5.31 15.17
C THR A 81 10.28 -4.41 15.22
N GLY A 82 10.19 -3.22 15.83
CA GLY A 82 11.31 -2.29 15.99
C GLY A 82 11.40 -1.21 14.91
N TYR A 83 10.42 -1.11 14.01
CA TYR A 83 10.34 -0.06 13.00
C TYR A 83 9.33 1.00 13.42
N SER A 84 9.77 2.25 13.58
CA SER A 84 8.86 3.36 13.90
C SER A 84 9.28 4.62 13.16
N PRO A 85 8.33 5.44 12.73
CA PRO A 85 8.66 6.70 12.08
C PRO A 85 9.29 7.67 13.09
N SER A 86 10.34 8.38 12.68
CA SER A 86 11.05 9.37 13.51
C SER A 86 10.21 10.63 13.78
N PHE A 87 9.19 10.88 12.96
CA PHE A 87 8.26 12.00 13.07
C PHE A 87 6.88 11.57 12.57
N PRO A 88 5.79 12.25 12.98
CA PRO A 88 4.46 11.97 12.46
C PRO A 88 4.43 12.08 10.93
N MET A 89 4.12 10.99 10.26
CA MET A 89 4.02 10.93 8.79
C MET A 89 2.82 10.10 8.37
N ASN A 90 2.42 10.25 7.12
CA ASN A 90 1.40 9.40 6.51
C ASN A 90 1.81 7.92 6.61
N PRO A 91 0.95 7.02 7.13
CA PRO A 91 1.25 5.59 7.20
C PRO A 91 1.66 5.01 5.85
N ALA A 92 1.05 5.44 4.75
CA ALA A 92 1.41 4.94 3.44
C ALA A 92 2.86 5.28 3.06
N ASP A 93 3.30 6.51 3.34
CA ASP A 93 4.66 6.95 3.06
C ASP A 93 5.66 6.16 3.92
N PHE A 94 5.33 5.92 5.19
CA PHE A 94 6.16 5.09 6.08
C PHE A 94 6.30 3.65 5.55
N LEU A 95 5.19 3.02 5.16
CA LEU A 95 5.18 1.67 4.63
C LEU A 95 5.96 1.57 3.31
N LEU A 96 5.85 2.57 2.44
CA LEU A 96 6.63 2.65 1.21
C LEU A 96 8.12 2.84 1.49
N ASP A 97 8.50 3.71 2.43
CA ASP A 97 9.90 3.90 2.79
C ASP A 97 10.50 2.65 3.45
N LEU A 98 9.70 1.88 4.19
CA LEU A 98 10.08 0.58 4.73
C LEU A 98 10.29 -0.44 3.61
N ALA A 99 9.36 -0.52 2.65
CA ALA A 99 9.46 -1.41 1.51
C ALA A 99 10.67 -1.09 0.60
N ASN A 100 10.99 0.20 0.47
CA ASN A 100 12.16 0.70 -0.29
C ASN A 100 13.49 0.63 0.49
N ASP A 101 13.51 0.00 1.66
CA ASP A 101 14.69 -0.13 2.53
C ASP A 101 15.33 1.22 2.92
N LYS A 102 14.58 2.33 2.83
CA LYS A 102 15.06 3.66 3.20
C LYS A 102 15.19 3.79 4.71
N ILE A 103 14.33 3.12 5.46
CA ILE A 103 14.36 3.10 6.93
C ILE A 103 15.54 2.27 7.47
N ARG A 104 16.02 1.27 6.72
CA ARG A 104 17.26 0.53 7.09
C ARG A 104 18.51 1.39 7.12
N ARG A 105 18.55 2.53 6.42
CA ARG A 105 19.76 3.38 6.37
C ARG A 105 20.06 4.04 7.71
N ASP A 106 19.06 4.26 8.55
CA ASP A 106 19.26 4.77 9.93
C ASP A 106 19.48 3.64 10.95
N VAL A 107 19.01 2.43 10.67
CA VAL A 107 19.29 1.22 11.48
C VAL A 107 20.57 0.55 10.99
N ARG A 108 21.71 1.27 11.11
CA ARG A 108 23.02 0.62 11.08
C ARG A 108 23.11 -0.30 12.28
N PHE A 109 22.89 -1.60 12.08
CA PHE A 109 23.56 -2.77 12.66
C PHE A 109 22.66 -4.00 12.43
N PHE A 110 22.78 -4.66 11.27
CA PHE A 110 22.93 -6.12 11.12
C PHE A 110 22.89 -6.53 9.63
N LYS A 111 24.07 -6.94 9.13
CA LYS A 111 24.45 -7.81 7.98
C LYS A 111 23.65 -7.66 6.66
N SER A 112 24.24 -7.12 5.59
CA SER A 112 25.31 -7.66 4.68
C SER A 112 24.78 -8.46 3.49
N GLN A 113 24.92 -7.85 2.30
CA GLN A 113 25.02 -8.39 0.92
C GLN A 113 23.76 -9.09 0.35
N ASN A 114 23.34 -8.90 -0.91
CA ASN A 114 24.07 -8.55 -2.12
C ASN A 114 23.15 -7.91 -3.19
N SER A 115 23.77 -7.37 -4.23
CA SER A 115 23.33 -6.43 -5.28
C SER A 115 22.24 -6.83 -6.30
N LYS A 116 21.43 -5.80 -6.65
CA LYS A 116 20.89 -5.38 -7.96
C LYS A 116 19.84 -6.25 -8.68
N GLU A 117 18.61 -5.75 -8.69
CA GLU A 117 17.85 -5.46 -9.92
C GLU A 117 16.74 -4.41 -9.61
N VAL A 118 16.63 -3.39 -10.46
CA VAL A 118 15.61 -2.33 -10.33
C VAL A 118 14.34 -2.85 -10.99
N LEU A 119 13.39 -3.33 -10.20
CA LEU A 119 12.04 -3.63 -10.68
C LEU A 119 11.01 -3.07 -9.70
N GLY A 120 10.00 -2.41 -10.25
CA GLY A 120 9.01 -1.59 -9.55
C GLY A 120 8.49 -2.20 -8.25
N GLN A 121 8.50 -1.39 -7.20
CA GLN A 121 8.11 -1.79 -5.85
C GLN A 121 6.69 -1.30 -5.59
N THR A 122 5.75 -2.22 -5.56
CA THR A 122 4.30 -1.94 -5.53
C THR A 122 3.73 -2.16 -4.14
N ALA A 123 3.13 -1.13 -3.54
CA ALA A 123 2.18 -1.32 -2.45
C ALA A 123 0.84 -1.75 -3.07
N ALA A 124 0.39 -2.95 -2.74
CA ALA A 124 -0.92 -3.45 -3.16
C ALA A 124 -1.91 -3.18 -2.02
N LEU A 125 -2.97 -2.44 -2.31
CA LEU A 125 -3.99 -2.06 -1.35
C LEU A 125 -5.29 -2.77 -1.74
N THR A 126 -5.89 -3.51 -0.80
CA THR A 126 -7.11 -4.28 -1.06
C THR A 126 -8.28 -3.58 -0.39
N ILE A 127 -9.35 -3.35 -1.16
CA ILE A 127 -10.65 -2.90 -0.64
C ILE A 127 -11.55 -4.13 -0.70
N SER A 128 -11.95 -4.66 0.45
CA SER A 128 -12.72 -5.92 0.52
C SER A 128 -14.21 -5.67 0.42
#